data_AF-A0A841CVG5-F1
#
_entry.id   AF-A0A841CVG5-F1
#
_cell.length_a   1.000
_cell.length_b   1.000
_cell.length_c   1.000
_cell.angle_alpha   90.00
_cell.angle_beta   90.00
_cell.angle_gamma   90.00
#
_symmetry.space_group_name_H-M   'P 1'
#
loop_
_entity.id
_entity.type
_entity.pdbx_description
1 polymer ?
#
loop_
_entity_poly.entity_id
_entity_poly.type
_entity_poly.pdbx_seq_one_letter_code
_entity_poly.pdbx_strand_id
1 'polypeptide(L)'
;MDVKRLRHFLASIVPSRAQVVPEAGGWSVFIPGLPVAADGASFDEAITEMVDALREYAEDWQERLLNAPNHRDNWGLVQLISFSDDEQLRDWLVGSAR
;
A
#
# COMPACT_ATOMS: atom_id res chain seq x y z
N MET A 1 -3.47 15.32 -17.36
CA MET A 1 -4.40 14.70 -16.41
C MET A 1 -4.24 15.37 -15.05
N ASP A 2 -5.32 15.58 -14.30
CA ASP A 2 -5.26 16.09 -12.93
C ASP A 2 -4.94 14.93 -11.98
N VAL A 3 -3.64 14.68 -11.78
CA VAL A 3 -3.12 13.57 -10.98
C VAL A 3 -3.59 13.67 -9.52
N LYS A 4 -3.67 14.89 -8.97
CA LYS A 4 -4.11 15.12 -7.59
C LYS A 4 -5.56 14.70 -7.40
N ARG A 5 -6.46 15.11 -8.31
CA ARG A 5 -7.87 14.69 -8.26
C ARG A 5 -8.03 13.18 -8.45
N LEU A 6 -7.27 12.58 -9.37
CA LEU A 6 -7.31 11.13 -9.58
C LEU A 6 -6.84 10.36 -8.34
N ARG A 7 -5.70 10.76 -7.73
CA ARG A 7 -5.19 10.15 -6.49
C ARG A 7 -6.22 10.24 -5.38
N HIS A 8 -6.82 11.41 -5.18
CA HIS A 8 -7.85 11.59 -4.16
C HIS A 8 -9.06 10.68 -4.40
N PHE A 9 -9.53 10.59 -5.64
CA PHE A 9 -10.62 9.69 -6.01
C PHE A 9 -10.27 8.22 -5.73
N LEU A 10 -9.09 7.75 -6.14
CA LEU A 10 -8.63 6.38 -5.89
C LEU A 10 -8.54 6.08 -4.39
N ALA A 11 -7.95 6.98 -3.60
CA ALA A 11 -7.86 6.84 -2.14
C ALA A 11 -9.26 6.77 -1.48
N SER A 12 -10.29 7.37 -2.09
CA SER A 12 -11.65 7.34 -1.56
C SER A 12 -12.41 6.02 -1.80
N ILE A 13 -12.01 5.25 -2.82
CA ILE A 13 -12.70 4.02 -3.25
C ILE A 13 -11.88 2.74 -3.03
N VAL A 14 -10.56 2.86 -2.82
CA VAL A 14 -9.65 1.75 -2.53
C VAL A 14 -9.21 1.87 -1.06
N PRO A 15 -9.92 1.27 -0.09
CA PRO A 15 -9.44 1.24 1.30
C PRO A 15 -8.20 0.33 1.40
N SER A 16 -7.23 0.67 2.26
CA SER A 16 -6.02 -0.12 2.45
C SER A 16 -6.29 -1.54 2.94
N ARG A 17 -7.25 -1.69 3.87
CA ARG A 17 -7.52 -2.95 4.58
C ARG A 17 -6.26 -3.53 5.24
N ALA A 18 -5.26 -2.70 5.49
CA ALA A 18 -4.04 -3.10 6.16
C ALA A 18 -4.37 -3.58 7.57
N GLN A 19 -3.77 -4.69 7.96
CA GLN A 19 -3.79 -5.19 9.32
C GLN A 19 -2.43 -4.90 9.93
N VAL A 20 -2.42 -4.19 11.05
CA VAL A 20 -1.21 -3.84 11.80
C VAL A 20 -1.31 -4.53 13.15
N VAL A 21 -0.43 -5.49 13.39
CA VAL A 21 -0.50 -6.37 14.57
C VAL A 21 0.81 -6.38 15.34
N PRO A 22 0.79 -6.36 16.68
CA PRO A 22 1.98 -6.60 17.47
C PRO A 22 2.34 -8.09 17.45
N GLU A 23 3.58 -8.42 17.10
CA GLU A 23 4.07 -9.81 17.03
C GLU A 23 5.53 -9.88 17.50
N ALA A 24 5.87 -10.88 18.32
CA ALA A 24 7.24 -11.18 18.77
C ALA A 24 8.06 -10.00 19.35
N GLY A 25 7.39 -8.97 19.89
CA GLY A 25 8.05 -7.76 20.41
C GLY A 25 8.27 -6.65 19.38
N GLY A 26 7.83 -6.86 18.14
CA GLY A 26 7.75 -5.85 17.08
C GLY A 26 6.32 -5.71 16.55
N TRP A 27 6.22 -5.21 15.33
CA TRP A 27 4.98 -4.97 14.61
C TRP A 27 5.06 -5.57 13.22
N SER A 28 3.94 -6.12 12.74
CA SER A 28 3.79 -6.61 11.38
C SER A 28 2.61 -5.93 10.70
N VAL A 29 2.78 -5.61 9.43
CA VAL A 29 1.77 -5.00 8.57
C VAL A 29 1.54 -5.90 7.37
N PHE A 30 0.30 -6.20 7.03
CA PHE A 30 -0.04 -6.93 5.81
C PHE A 30 -1.41 -6.52 5.27
N ILE A 31 -1.63 -6.70 3.98
CA ILE A 31 -2.92 -6.42 3.32
C ILE A 31 -3.51 -7.75 2.83
N PRO A 32 -4.64 -8.23 3.37
CA PRO A 32 -5.25 -9.48 2.93
C PRO A 32 -5.54 -9.49 1.43
N GLY A 33 -5.04 -10.52 0.74
CA GLY A 33 -5.18 -10.67 -0.71
C GLY A 33 -4.14 -9.95 -1.55
N LEU A 34 -3.17 -9.28 -0.92
CA LEU A 34 -2.02 -8.66 -1.58
C LEU A 34 -0.73 -9.33 -1.09
N PRO A 35 0.23 -9.68 -1.98
CA PRO A 35 1.46 -10.34 -1.58
C PRO A 35 2.51 -9.31 -1.12
N VAL A 36 2.11 -8.46 -0.16
CA VAL A 36 3.00 -7.50 0.50
C VAL A 36 2.81 -7.62 2.01
N ALA A 37 3.92 -7.66 2.72
CA ALA A 37 3.99 -7.67 4.16
C ALA A 37 5.28 -6.95 4.57
N ALA A 38 5.27 -6.32 5.74
CA ALA A 38 6.43 -5.68 6.32
C ALA A 38 6.42 -5.87 7.84
N ASP A 39 7.58 -5.79 8.45
CA ASP A 39 7.76 -5.82 9.89
C ASP A 39 8.72 -4.72 10.37
N GLY A 40 8.69 -4.43 11.67
CA GLY A 40 9.56 -3.43 12.27
C GLY A 40 9.58 -3.55 13.79
N ALA A 41 10.62 -3.00 14.43
CA ALA A 41 10.72 -2.98 15.89
C ALA A 41 9.71 -2.00 16.52
N SER A 42 9.16 -1.07 15.73
CA SER A 42 8.08 -0.17 16.13
C SER A 42 6.96 -0.13 15.09
N PHE A 43 5.80 0.38 15.50
CA PHE A 43 4.69 0.65 14.59
C PHE A 43 5.12 1.55 13.44
N ASP A 44 5.84 2.63 13.75
CA ASP A 44 6.24 3.62 12.74
C ASP A 44 7.20 3.03 11.71
N GLU A 45 8.15 2.22 12.18
CA GLU A 45 9.09 1.49 11.33
C GLU A 45 8.36 0.50 10.42
N ALA A 46 7.48 -0.34 10.98
CA ALA A 46 6.73 -1.31 10.18
C ALA A 46 5.82 -0.65 9.11
N ILE A 47 5.31 0.55 9.39
CA ILE A 47 4.55 1.34 8.40
C ILE A 47 5.47 1.92 7.33
N THR A 48 6.66 2.42 7.69
CA THR A 48 7.65 2.89 6.71
C THR A 48 8.08 1.76 5.78
N GLU A 49 8.43 0.60 6.33
CA GLU A 49 8.79 -0.59 5.54
C GLU A 49 7.63 -1.07 4.65
N MET A 50 6.37 -0.95 5.12
CA MET A 50 5.20 -1.23 4.27
C MET A 50 5.05 -0.24 3.12
N VAL A 51 5.41 1.04 3.31
CA VAL A 51 5.42 2.02 2.20
C VAL A 51 6.43 1.58 1.14
N ASP A 52 7.64 1.19 1.54
CA ASP A 52 8.67 0.72 0.61
C ASP A 52 8.22 -0.56 -0.12
N ALA A 53 7.67 -1.54 0.61
CA ALA A 53 7.13 -2.77 0.00
C ALA A 53 6.01 -2.50 -1.02
N LEU A 54 5.18 -1.48 -0.79
CA LEU A 54 4.15 -1.07 -1.76
C LEU A 54 4.77 -0.43 -3.01
N ARG A 55 5.84 0.36 -2.86
CA ARG A 55 6.58 0.94 -4.00
C ARG A 55 7.18 -0.16 -4.87
N GLU A 56 7.88 -1.10 -4.25
CA GLU A 56 8.46 -2.26 -4.93
C GLU A 56 7.38 -3.08 -5.65
N TYR A 57 6.25 -3.33 -4.99
CA TYR A 57 5.12 -4.02 -5.61
C TYR A 57 4.58 -3.29 -6.84
N ALA A 58 4.49 -1.96 -6.80
CA ALA A 58 4.02 -1.16 -7.94
C ALA A 58 4.99 -1.21 -9.13
N GLU A 59 6.30 -1.22 -8.87
CA GLU A 59 7.34 -1.39 -9.89
C GLU A 59 7.27 -2.78 -10.51
N ASP A 60 7.30 -3.83 -9.68
CA ASP A 60 7.14 -5.22 -10.10
C ASP A 60 5.87 -5.45 -10.92
N TRP A 61 4.78 -4.79 -10.53
CA TRP A 61 3.52 -4.92 -11.24
C TRP A 61 3.62 -4.43 -12.68
N GLN A 62 4.29 -3.30 -12.90
CA GLN A 62 4.50 -2.73 -14.23
C GLN A 62 5.46 -3.59 -15.06
N GLU A 63 6.52 -4.08 -14.45
CA GLU A 63 7.56 -4.84 -15.16
C GLU A 63 7.12 -6.24 -15.55
N ARG A 64 6.36 -6.93 -14.68
CA ARG A 64 6.14 -8.37 -14.83
C ARG A 64 4.78 -8.90 -14.38
N LEU A 65 4.01 -8.20 -13.52
CA LEU A 65 2.75 -8.77 -12.97
C LEU A 65 1.47 -8.28 -13.66
N LEU A 66 1.54 -7.29 -14.56
CA LEU A 66 0.38 -6.74 -15.28
C LEU A 66 -0.53 -7.81 -15.91
N ASN A 67 0.05 -8.90 -16.43
CA ASN A 67 -0.69 -9.98 -17.09
C ASN A 67 -0.94 -11.21 -16.19
N ALA A 68 -0.41 -11.21 -14.96
CA ALA A 68 -0.59 -12.34 -14.05
C ALA A 68 -2.04 -12.36 -13.52
N PRO A 69 -2.79 -13.48 -13.63
CA PRO A 69 -4.21 -13.52 -13.29
C PRO A 69 -4.57 -13.05 -11.88
N ASN A 70 -3.67 -13.28 -10.91
CA ASN A 70 -3.82 -12.90 -9.52
C ASN A 70 -3.37 -11.46 -9.20
N HIS A 71 -2.86 -10.71 -10.19
CA HIS A 71 -2.38 -9.33 -10.02
C HIS A 71 -2.99 -8.33 -10.99
N ARG A 72 -3.46 -8.77 -12.17
CA ARG A 72 -3.92 -7.88 -13.25
C ARG A 72 -4.99 -6.87 -12.83
N ASP A 73 -5.83 -7.23 -11.85
CA ASP A 73 -6.93 -6.39 -11.38
C ASP A 73 -6.47 -5.37 -10.32
N ASN A 74 -5.20 -5.39 -9.89
CA ASN A 74 -4.62 -4.45 -8.94
C ASN A 74 -4.25 -3.10 -9.57
N TRP A 75 -4.66 -2.81 -10.81
CA TRP A 75 -4.37 -1.55 -11.51
C TRP A 75 -4.72 -0.31 -10.66
N GLY A 76 -5.92 -0.27 -10.08
CA GLY A 76 -6.35 0.89 -9.28
C GLY A 76 -5.50 1.13 -8.04
N LEU A 77 -5.04 0.05 -7.39
CA LEU A 77 -4.11 0.11 -6.28
C LEU A 77 -2.73 0.61 -6.73
N VAL A 78 -2.20 0.07 -7.83
CA VAL A 78 -0.90 0.49 -8.36
C VAL A 78 -0.92 1.96 -8.77
N GLN A 79 -2.00 2.44 -9.39
CA GLN A 79 -2.15 3.87 -9.68
C GLN A 79 -2.19 4.71 -8.41
N LEU A 80 -2.90 4.27 -7.36
CA LEU A 80 -2.92 4.96 -6.07
C LEU A 80 -1.51 5.05 -5.47
N ILE A 81 -0.76 3.94 -5.50
CA ILE A 81 0.63 3.90 -5.05
C ILE A 81 1.47 4.89 -5.84
N SER A 82 1.52 4.74 -7.17
CA SER A 82 2.35 5.58 -8.05
C SER A 82 2.05 7.09 -7.97
N PHE A 83 0.81 7.48 -7.65
CA PHE A 83 0.44 8.90 -7.55
C PHE A 83 0.51 9.49 -6.14
N SER A 84 0.71 8.67 -5.11
CA SER A 84 0.86 9.14 -3.74
C SER A 84 2.33 9.40 -3.41
N ASP A 85 2.61 10.37 -2.56
CA ASP A 85 3.87 10.44 -1.82
C ASP A 85 3.82 9.51 -0.58
N ASP A 86 4.93 9.40 0.15
CA ASP A 86 5.06 8.43 1.24
C ASP A 86 4.19 8.80 2.44
N GLU A 87 4.03 10.08 2.73
CA GLU A 87 3.12 10.58 3.77
C GLU A 87 1.65 10.22 3.43
N GLN A 88 1.26 10.42 2.17
CA GLN A 88 -0.06 10.05 1.67
C GLN A 88 -0.33 8.54 1.71
N LEU A 89 0.69 7.69 1.51
CA LEU A 89 0.56 6.24 1.65
C LEU A 89 0.47 5.82 3.11
N ARG A 90 1.28 6.44 3.97
CA ARG A 90 1.20 6.25 5.42
C ARG A 90 -0.19 6.58 5.97
N ASP A 91 -0.74 7.73 5.60
CA ASP A 91 -2.10 8.13 6.00
C ASP A 91 -3.17 7.14 5.49
N TRP A 92 -2.99 6.63 4.27
CA TRP A 92 -3.88 5.64 3.69
C TRP A 92 -3.79 4.28 4.40
N LEU A 93 -2.59 3.85 4.82
CA LEU A 93 -2.36 2.62 5.57
C LEU A 93 -2.99 2.64 6.95
N VAL A 94 -2.72 3.70 7.73
CA VAL A 94 -3.22 3.85 9.10
C VAL A 94 -4.72 4.16 9.12
N GLY A 95 -5.23 4.68 8.01
CA GLY A 95 -6.60 5.18 7.90
C GLY A 95 -6.71 6.49 8.65
N SER A 96 -6.78 7.62 7.94
CA SER A 96 -7.23 8.86 8.57
C SER A 96 -8.60 8.60 9.18
N ALA A 97 -8.71 8.67 10.51
CA ALA A 97 -9.99 8.66 11.20
C ALA A 97 -10.87 9.72 10.53
N ARG A 98 -11.95 9.27 9.88
CA ARG A 98 -13.01 10.17 9.43
C ARG A 98 -13.74 10.75 10.63
#